data_AF-A0A9D7MMW9-F1
#
_entry.id   AF-A0A9D7MMW9-F1
#
_cell.length_a   1.000
_cell.length_b   1.000
_cell.length_c   1.000
_cell.angle_alpha   90.00
_cell.angle_beta   90.00
_cell.angle_gamma   90.00
#
_symmetry.space_group_name_H-M   'P 1'
#
loop_
_entity.id
_entity.type
_entity.pdbx_description
1 polymer ?
#
loop_
_entity_poly.entity_id
_entity_poly.type
_entity_poly.pdbx_seq_one_letter_code
_entity_poly.pdbx_strand_id
1 'polypeptide(L)'
;MKFHKLLVFMMVFSLAVFAKSAVAQDDDDMEEPVEMDEETWQAQMDEYTARKTDLQAQIDACNAEIGTLKDKLASTKERQTNAGMALWALVGSKESYETYKTKFADAEKRVNNCKGPEDAMDIEKNVWPAITDRGNKGYFKCLDEFWSRYNAMKKKIEDCKGKVSDAGNYTVVKGDCLSKIAGMSKIYGNSRLWPAIWDANKNGVVSAPPKVAKTIPNPNLIYPGQVLKIPALTDAQKKEMESKSSMYKGTKKKRVSKSTTTTDTKKTEVKKVDTTKKK
;
A
#
# COMPACT_ATOMS: atom_id res chain seq x y z
N MET A 1 7.04 -45.78 -7.05
CA MET A 1 6.01 -45.76 -8.11
C MET A 1 6.49 -45.27 -9.50
N LYS A 2 7.80 -45.14 -9.78
CA LYS A 2 8.29 -44.80 -11.14
C LYS A 2 8.95 -45.99 -11.87
N PHE A 3 9.46 -46.97 -11.12
CA PHE A 3 10.13 -48.15 -11.68
C PHE A 3 9.17 -49.18 -12.33
N HIS A 4 7.97 -49.39 -11.77
CA HIS A 4 7.00 -50.34 -12.36
C HIS A 4 6.40 -49.85 -13.69
N LYS A 5 6.22 -48.54 -13.85
CA LYS A 5 5.74 -47.97 -15.13
C LYS A 5 6.78 -48.11 -16.25
N LEU A 6 8.07 -48.17 -15.90
CA LEU A 6 9.17 -48.40 -16.84
C LEU A 6 9.25 -49.87 -17.27
N LEU A 7 9.04 -50.82 -16.34
CA LEU A 7 9.05 -52.25 -16.63
C LEU A 7 7.91 -52.70 -17.53
N VAL A 8 6.70 -52.17 -17.32
CA VAL A 8 5.53 -52.49 -18.16
C VAL A 8 5.72 -51.95 -19.60
N PHE A 9 6.39 -50.81 -19.77
CA PHE A 9 6.66 -50.26 -21.10
C PHE A 9 7.75 -51.03 -21.86
N MET A 10 8.78 -51.55 -21.16
CA MET A 10 9.81 -52.39 -21.78
C MET A 10 9.30 -53.77 -22.21
N MET A 11 8.35 -54.36 -21.48
CA MET A 11 7.78 -55.66 -21.83
C MET A 11 6.87 -55.61 -23.07
N VAL A 12 6.20 -54.48 -23.30
CA VAL A 12 5.35 -54.26 -24.49
C VAL A 12 6.19 -53.92 -25.72
N PHE A 13 7.36 -53.30 -25.54
CA PHE A 13 8.25 -52.96 -26.67
C PHE A 13 9.09 -54.14 -27.17
N SER A 14 9.38 -55.15 -26.33
CA SER A 14 10.10 -56.35 -26.78
C SER A 14 9.22 -57.30 -27.63
N LEU A 15 7.89 -57.16 -27.54
CA LEU A 15 6.93 -57.96 -28.31
C LEU A 15 6.73 -57.47 -29.75
N ALA A 16 7.21 -56.27 -30.10
CA ALA A 16 7.02 -55.66 -31.41
C ALA A 16 8.25 -55.75 -32.35
N VAL A 17 9.40 -56.27 -31.88
CA VAL A 17 10.66 -56.28 -32.66
C VAL A 17 10.95 -57.63 -33.35
N PHE A 18 10.15 -58.68 -33.11
CA PHE A 18 10.36 -59.99 -33.76
C PHE A 18 9.54 -60.23 -35.03
N ALA A 19 8.90 -59.19 -35.60
CA ALA A 19 8.20 -59.30 -36.88
C ALA A 19 9.13 -59.02 -38.08
N LYS A 20 9.86 -60.08 -38.48
CA LYS A 20 10.41 -60.39 -39.82
C LYS A 20 11.50 -59.52 -40.46
N SER A 21 12.68 -60.13 -40.64
CA SER A 21 13.65 -60.00 -41.75
C SER A 21 14.60 -61.21 -41.61
N ALA A 22 14.95 -62.06 -42.59
CA ALA A 22 14.97 -61.97 -44.04
C ALA A 22 15.21 -63.37 -44.69
N VAL A 23 14.79 -63.48 -45.95
CA VAL A 23 15.46 -64.16 -47.09
C VAL A 23 15.64 -65.69 -47.10
N ALA A 24 15.18 -66.24 -48.23
CA ALA A 24 15.27 -67.61 -48.73
C ALA A 24 16.69 -68.18 -48.85
N GLN A 25 16.85 -69.44 -48.43
CA GLN A 25 17.67 -70.45 -49.09
C GLN A 25 16.87 -71.76 -49.06
N ASP A 26 16.68 -72.36 -50.23
CA ASP A 26 16.23 -73.75 -50.38
C ASP A 26 17.24 -74.64 -49.65
N ASP A 27 16.78 -75.35 -48.61
CA ASP A 27 17.33 -76.63 -48.15
C ASP A 27 16.25 -77.30 -47.29
N ASP A 28 16.04 -78.58 -47.55
CA ASP A 28 15.08 -79.48 -46.91
C ASP A 28 15.23 -79.49 -45.38
N ASP A 29 14.29 -78.89 -44.66
CA ASP A 29 13.94 -79.27 -43.28
C ASP A 29 12.53 -78.73 -42.98
N MET A 30 11.52 -79.58 -43.19
CA MET A 30 10.19 -79.32 -42.64
C MET A 30 10.29 -79.46 -41.12
N GLU A 31 10.59 -78.34 -40.45
CA GLU A 31 10.54 -78.21 -39.00
C GLU A 31 9.10 -78.51 -38.56
N GLU A 32 8.88 -79.74 -38.09
CA GLU A 32 7.59 -80.20 -37.58
C GLU A 32 7.08 -79.19 -36.56
N PRO A 33 5.79 -78.82 -36.58
CA PRO A 33 5.24 -77.96 -35.54
C PRO A 33 5.50 -78.66 -34.21
N VAL A 34 6.36 -78.09 -33.38
CA VAL A 34 6.65 -78.63 -32.05
C VAL A 34 5.34 -78.59 -31.28
N GLU A 35 4.65 -79.73 -31.21
CA GLU A 35 3.46 -79.89 -30.39
C GLU A 35 3.93 -79.65 -28.96
N MET A 36 3.45 -78.57 -28.35
CA MET A 36 3.63 -78.34 -26.92
C MET A 36 3.14 -79.60 -26.21
N ASP A 37 4.00 -80.23 -25.44
CA ASP A 37 3.61 -81.38 -24.64
C ASP A 37 2.43 -81.00 -23.72
N GLU A 38 1.57 -81.98 -23.42
CA GLU A 38 0.34 -81.75 -22.64
C GLU A 38 0.64 -81.11 -21.26
N GLU A 39 1.83 -81.39 -20.71
CA GLU A 39 2.33 -80.87 -19.45
C GLU A 39 2.64 -79.35 -19.51
N THR A 40 3.33 -78.90 -20.56
CA THR A 40 3.63 -77.48 -20.82
C THR A 40 2.37 -76.69 -21.13
N TRP A 41 1.41 -77.29 -21.84
CA TRP A 41 0.09 -76.67 -22.04
C TRP A 41 -0.66 -76.50 -20.72
N GLN A 42 -0.70 -77.54 -19.88
CA GLN A 42 -1.37 -77.48 -18.58
C GLN A 42 -0.70 -76.45 -17.67
N ALA A 43 0.64 -76.40 -17.63
CA ALA A 43 1.39 -75.41 -16.88
C ALA A 43 1.09 -73.97 -17.33
N GLN A 44 0.98 -73.72 -18.65
CA GLN A 44 0.58 -72.42 -19.17
C GLN A 44 -0.86 -72.06 -18.80
N MET A 45 -1.79 -73.00 -18.87
CA MET A 45 -3.19 -72.78 -18.48
C MET A 45 -3.33 -72.44 -17.00
N ASP A 46 -2.57 -73.11 -16.14
CA ASP A 46 -2.51 -72.83 -14.71
C ASP A 46 -1.90 -71.45 -14.45
N GLU A 47 -0.82 -71.09 -15.15
CA GLU A 47 -0.22 -69.75 -15.07
C GLU A 47 -1.20 -68.66 -15.50
N TYR A 48 -1.86 -68.80 -16.64
CA TYR A 48 -2.84 -67.83 -17.13
C TYR A 48 -4.04 -67.70 -16.19
N THR A 49 -4.47 -68.81 -15.58
CA THR A 49 -5.55 -68.81 -14.58
C THR A 49 -5.13 -68.09 -13.29
N ALA A 50 -3.90 -68.32 -12.83
CA ALA A 50 -3.33 -67.62 -11.68
C ALA A 50 -3.22 -66.11 -11.96
N ARG A 51 -2.71 -65.73 -13.15
CA ARG A 51 -2.58 -64.33 -13.57
C ARG A 51 -3.93 -63.62 -13.71
N LYS A 52 -4.95 -64.31 -14.23
CA LYS A 52 -6.32 -63.78 -14.32
C LYS A 52 -6.89 -63.53 -12.92
N THR A 53 -6.68 -64.47 -12.00
CA THR A 53 -7.12 -64.33 -10.60
C THR A 53 -6.43 -63.16 -9.90
N ASP A 54 -5.11 -63.02 -10.09
CA ASP A 54 -4.33 -61.90 -9.53
C ASP A 54 -4.78 -60.55 -10.09
N LEU A 55 -4.93 -60.42 -11.42
CA LEU A 55 -5.42 -59.19 -12.04
C LEU A 55 -6.84 -58.83 -11.58
N GLN A 56 -7.72 -59.83 -11.40
CA GLN A 56 -9.06 -59.60 -10.87
C GLN A 56 -9.00 -59.10 -9.42
N ALA A 57 -8.16 -59.68 -8.57
CA ALA A 57 -7.95 -59.21 -7.20
C ALA A 57 -7.39 -57.78 -7.16
N GLN A 58 -6.48 -57.42 -8.08
CA GLN A 58 -5.98 -56.05 -8.22
C GLN A 58 -7.08 -55.07 -8.66
N ILE A 59 -7.98 -55.46 -9.58
CA ILE A 59 -9.13 -54.64 -9.99
C ILE A 59 -10.06 -54.40 -8.79
N ASP A 60 -10.37 -55.44 -8.03
CA ASP A 60 -11.27 -55.35 -6.89
C ASP A 60 -10.66 -54.48 -5.78
N ALA A 61 -9.35 -54.61 -5.52
CA ALA A 61 -8.62 -53.74 -4.61
C ALA A 61 -8.65 -52.27 -5.06
N CYS A 62 -8.38 -52.00 -6.34
CA CYS A 62 -8.44 -50.65 -6.91
C CYS A 62 -9.85 -50.04 -6.80
N ASN A 63 -10.89 -50.85 -7.05
CA ASN A 63 -12.27 -50.41 -6.90
C ASN A 63 -12.63 -50.09 -5.43
N ALA A 64 -12.14 -50.88 -4.48
CA ALA A 64 -12.31 -50.60 -3.05
C ALA A 64 -11.58 -49.31 -2.62
N GLU A 65 -10.37 -49.07 -3.13
CA GLU A 65 -9.64 -47.82 -2.92
C GLU A 65 -10.38 -46.62 -3.51
N ILE A 66 -10.93 -46.75 -4.73
CA ILE A 66 -11.76 -45.72 -5.36
C ILE A 66 -12.97 -45.39 -4.49
N GLY A 67 -13.65 -46.40 -3.94
CA GLY A 67 -14.76 -46.21 -3.00
C GLY A 67 -14.32 -45.41 -1.77
N THR A 68 -13.24 -45.85 -1.12
CA THR A 68 -12.68 -45.18 0.07
C THR A 68 -12.28 -43.74 -0.22
N LEU A 69 -11.68 -43.46 -1.38
CA LEU A 69 -11.29 -42.11 -1.78
C LEU A 69 -12.50 -41.22 -2.06
N LYS A 70 -13.57 -41.76 -2.65
CA LYS A 70 -14.84 -41.03 -2.84
C LYS A 70 -15.45 -40.64 -1.49
N ASP A 71 -15.46 -41.54 -0.51
CA ASP A 71 -15.99 -41.25 0.83
C ASP A 71 -15.15 -40.21 1.58
N LYS A 72 -13.82 -40.31 1.48
CA LYS A 72 -12.90 -39.29 2.02
C LYS A 72 -13.11 -37.93 1.38
N LEU A 73 -13.36 -37.88 0.08
CA LEU A 73 -13.65 -36.63 -0.63
C LEU A 73 -14.98 -36.04 -0.15
N ALA A 74 -16.03 -36.85 -0.04
CA ALA A 74 -17.35 -36.41 0.43
C ALA A 74 -17.27 -35.84 1.86
N SER A 75 -16.70 -36.61 2.79
CA SER A 75 -16.54 -36.18 4.20
C SER A 75 -15.64 -34.95 4.36
N THR A 76 -14.59 -34.81 3.55
CA THR A 76 -13.71 -33.63 3.59
C THR A 76 -14.42 -32.40 3.05
N LYS A 77 -15.21 -32.55 1.97
CA LYS A 77 -16.02 -31.46 1.42
C LYS A 77 -17.08 -31.00 2.40
N GLU A 78 -17.73 -31.94 3.10
CA GLU A 78 -18.67 -31.61 4.16
C GLU A 78 -18.00 -30.84 5.31
N ARG A 79 -16.87 -31.33 5.81
CA ARG A 79 -16.08 -30.63 6.84
C ARG A 79 -15.68 -29.22 6.41
N GLN A 80 -15.28 -29.03 5.14
CA GLN A 80 -14.95 -27.72 4.60
C GLN A 80 -16.16 -26.79 4.57
N THR A 81 -17.32 -27.28 4.14
CA THR A 81 -18.57 -26.51 4.14
C THR A 81 -18.95 -26.09 5.56
N ASN A 82 -18.94 -27.03 6.51
CA ASN A 82 -19.29 -26.77 7.90
C ASN A 82 -18.31 -25.80 8.57
N ALA A 83 -17.00 -25.95 8.34
CA ALA A 83 -16.00 -25.02 8.83
C ALA A 83 -16.19 -23.61 8.23
N GLY A 84 -16.52 -23.52 6.94
CA GLY A 84 -16.85 -22.25 6.29
C GLY A 84 -18.08 -21.59 6.90
N MET A 85 -19.16 -22.34 7.12
CA MET A 85 -20.37 -21.83 7.76
C MET A 85 -20.10 -21.36 9.19
N ALA A 86 -19.34 -22.12 9.98
CA ALA A 86 -18.96 -21.74 11.33
C ALA A 86 -18.08 -20.48 11.36
N LEU A 87 -17.12 -20.36 10.44
CA LEU A 87 -16.30 -19.15 10.30
C LEU A 87 -17.19 -17.95 10.00
N TRP A 88 -18.04 -18.03 8.97
CA TRP A 88 -18.91 -16.92 8.61
C TRP A 88 -19.86 -16.58 9.75
N ALA A 89 -20.45 -17.55 10.45
CA ALA A 89 -21.28 -17.28 11.63
C ALA A 89 -20.56 -16.47 12.72
N LEU A 90 -19.24 -16.63 12.88
CA LEU A 90 -18.43 -15.87 13.83
C LEU A 90 -18.04 -14.48 13.32
N VAL A 91 -17.63 -14.37 12.05
CA VAL A 91 -17.07 -13.11 11.49
C VAL A 91 -18.11 -12.24 10.77
N GLY A 92 -19.30 -12.77 10.49
CA GLY A 92 -20.42 -12.08 9.86
C GLY A 92 -20.99 -12.81 8.65
N SER A 93 -20.80 -12.26 7.44
CA SER A 93 -21.27 -12.89 6.21
C SER A 93 -20.18 -12.86 5.14
N LYS A 94 -20.26 -13.81 4.19
CA LYS A 94 -19.35 -13.84 3.04
C LYS A 94 -19.40 -12.55 2.22
N GLU A 95 -20.59 -11.97 2.07
CA GLU A 95 -20.76 -10.68 1.37
C GLU A 95 -20.09 -9.51 2.10
N SER A 96 -20.22 -9.47 3.43
CA SER A 96 -19.54 -8.47 4.26
C SER A 96 -18.02 -8.59 4.16
N TYR A 97 -17.52 -9.82 4.06
CA TYR A 97 -16.10 -10.13 3.89
C TYR A 97 -15.56 -9.65 2.54
N GLU A 98 -16.24 -9.93 1.43
CA GLU A 98 -15.83 -9.45 0.11
C GLU A 98 -15.87 -7.91 0.03
N THR A 99 -16.89 -7.29 0.63
CA THR A 99 -16.97 -5.82 0.74
C THR A 99 -15.80 -5.27 1.56
N TYR A 100 -15.42 -5.93 2.66
CA TYR A 100 -14.29 -5.54 3.49
C TYR A 100 -12.97 -5.63 2.72
N LYS A 101 -12.76 -6.71 1.93
CA LYS A 101 -11.57 -6.87 1.08
C LYS A 101 -11.35 -5.70 0.14
N THR A 102 -12.41 -5.28 -0.56
CA THR A 102 -12.33 -4.15 -1.49
C THR A 102 -11.96 -2.86 -0.75
N LYS A 103 -12.64 -2.57 0.38
CA LYS A 103 -12.32 -1.39 1.20
C LYS A 103 -10.91 -1.43 1.77
N PHE A 104 -10.42 -2.61 2.16
CA PHE A 104 -9.06 -2.80 2.64
C PHE A 104 -8.03 -2.54 1.54
N ALA A 105 -8.26 -3.04 0.33
CA ALA A 105 -7.39 -2.79 -0.82
C ALA A 105 -7.36 -1.30 -1.20
N ASP A 106 -8.51 -0.63 -1.19
CA ASP A 106 -8.60 0.81 -1.42
C ASP A 106 -7.86 1.62 -0.34
N ALA A 107 -8.01 1.21 0.92
CA ALA A 107 -7.30 1.82 2.04
C ALA A 107 -5.78 1.65 1.90
N GLU A 108 -5.32 0.45 1.57
CA GLU A 108 -3.90 0.15 1.34
C GLU A 108 -3.32 1.00 0.21
N LYS A 109 -4.07 1.16 -0.89
CA LYS A 109 -3.67 2.05 -1.99
C LYS A 109 -3.51 3.50 -1.54
N ARG A 110 -4.43 4.04 -0.74
CA ARG A 110 -4.33 5.40 -0.21
C ARG A 110 -3.15 5.57 0.74
N VAL A 111 -2.96 4.61 1.66
CA VAL A 111 -1.82 4.60 2.59
C VAL A 111 -0.49 4.53 1.85
N ASN A 112 -0.37 3.70 0.82
CA ASN A 112 0.83 3.60 0.01
C ASN A 112 1.15 4.90 -0.75
N ASN A 113 0.13 5.67 -1.11
CA ASN A 113 0.26 6.96 -1.79
C ASN A 113 0.40 8.16 -0.86
N CYS A 114 0.51 7.95 0.46
CA CYS A 114 0.59 9.02 1.44
C CYS A 114 1.90 9.82 1.30
N LYS A 115 1.78 11.11 0.97
CA LYS A 115 2.93 11.99 0.68
C LYS A 115 3.32 12.85 1.87
N GLY A 116 2.42 13.08 2.82
CA GLY A 116 2.73 13.86 4.00
C GLY A 116 1.62 13.88 5.05
N PRO A 117 1.73 14.79 6.05
CA PRO A 117 0.88 14.76 7.23
C PRO A 117 -0.59 15.08 6.93
N GLU A 118 -0.88 15.91 5.93
CA GLU A 118 -2.25 16.22 5.50
C GLU A 118 -2.95 14.98 4.94
N ASP A 119 -2.26 14.20 4.09
CA ASP A 119 -2.78 12.94 3.56
C ASP A 119 -2.97 11.92 4.69
N ALA A 120 -2.05 11.86 5.65
CA ALA A 120 -2.16 10.96 6.80
C ALA A 120 -3.41 11.29 7.64
N MET A 121 -3.69 12.58 7.87
CA MET A 121 -4.90 13.03 8.57
C MET A 121 -6.18 12.69 7.79
N ASP A 122 -6.20 12.86 6.46
CA ASP A 122 -7.33 12.46 5.62
C ASP A 122 -7.59 10.96 5.70
N ILE A 123 -6.52 10.15 5.60
CA ILE A 123 -6.61 8.69 5.72
C ILE A 123 -7.19 8.30 7.08
N GLU A 124 -6.71 8.87 8.18
CA GLU A 124 -7.22 8.55 9.51
C GLU A 124 -8.68 8.92 9.70
N LYS A 125 -9.12 10.04 9.13
CA LYS A 125 -10.49 10.53 9.28
C LYS A 125 -11.48 9.81 8.37
N ASN A 126 -11.11 9.57 7.12
CA ASN A 126 -12.06 9.20 6.05
C ASN A 126 -11.89 7.75 5.56
N VAL A 127 -10.72 7.13 5.76
CA VAL A 127 -10.40 5.81 5.23
C VAL A 127 -10.31 4.76 6.35
N TRP A 128 -9.60 5.10 7.42
CA TRP A 128 -9.34 4.19 8.54
C TRP A 128 -10.59 3.65 9.24
N PRO A 129 -11.68 4.43 9.45
CA PRO A 129 -12.91 3.92 10.08
C PRO A 129 -13.55 2.78 9.28
N ALA A 130 -13.45 2.83 7.94
CA ALA A 130 -14.04 1.80 7.08
C ALA A 130 -13.46 0.40 7.33
N ILE A 131 -12.24 0.32 7.87
CA ILE A 131 -11.52 -0.93 8.15
C ILE A 131 -11.26 -1.20 9.65
N THR A 132 -11.52 -0.23 10.54
CA THR A 132 -11.22 -0.33 11.98
C THR A 132 -12.40 -0.21 12.93
N ASP A 133 -13.58 0.18 12.45
CA ASP A 133 -14.78 0.29 13.28
C ASP A 133 -15.14 -1.03 13.99
N ARG A 134 -15.91 -0.93 15.08
CA ARG A 134 -16.44 -2.08 15.83
C ARG A 134 -17.43 -2.91 14.99
N GLY A 135 -17.67 -4.16 15.40
CA GLY A 135 -18.51 -5.14 14.70
C GLY A 135 -17.71 -5.98 13.70
N ASN A 136 -18.36 -6.43 12.61
CA ASN A 136 -17.77 -7.37 11.65
C ASN A 136 -16.41 -6.91 11.09
N LYS A 137 -16.24 -5.61 10.83
CA LYS A 137 -14.96 -5.02 10.36
C LYS A 137 -13.79 -5.28 11.33
N GLY A 138 -14.07 -5.23 12.64
CA GLY A 138 -13.09 -5.50 13.68
C GLY A 138 -12.68 -6.96 13.73
N TYR A 139 -13.62 -7.89 13.47
CA TYR A 139 -13.32 -9.32 13.34
C TYR A 139 -12.51 -9.61 12.08
N PHE A 140 -12.89 -9.03 10.93
CA PHE A 140 -12.16 -9.21 9.67
C PHE A 140 -10.72 -8.70 9.76
N LYS A 141 -10.47 -7.55 10.39
CA LYS A 141 -9.13 -7.01 10.63
C LYS A 141 -8.18 -8.01 11.31
N CYS A 142 -8.72 -8.86 12.19
CA CYS A 142 -7.94 -9.84 12.95
C CYS A 142 -7.72 -11.16 12.20
N LEU A 143 -8.28 -11.34 11.00
CA LEU A 143 -7.97 -12.49 10.17
C LEU A 143 -6.50 -12.43 9.72
N ASP A 144 -5.86 -13.60 9.65
CA ASP A 144 -4.44 -13.75 9.35
C ASP A 144 -4.01 -13.02 8.07
N GLU A 145 -4.83 -13.08 7.02
CA GLU A 145 -4.56 -12.45 5.74
C GLU A 145 -4.51 -10.90 5.78
N PHE A 146 -5.15 -10.26 6.77
CA PHE A 146 -5.19 -8.80 6.90
C PHE A 146 -4.31 -8.29 8.02
N TRP A 147 -4.13 -9.07 9.09
CA TRP A 147 -3.48 -8.60 10.31
C TRP A 147 -2.07 -8.02 10.07
N SER A 148 -1.26 -8.74 9.31
CA SER A 148 0.11 -8.31 8.96
C SER A 148 0.11 -7.02 8.11
N ARG A 149 -0.72 -6.98 7.06
CA ARG A 149 -0.87 -5.83 6.16
C ARG A 149 -1.42 -4.61 6.88
N TYR A 150 -2.37 -4.81 7.80
CA TYR A 150 -2.95 -3.76 8.62
C TYR A 150 -1.88 -3.10 9.51
N ASN A 151 -1.05 -3.91 10.17
CA ASN A 151 0.04 -3.39 10.99
C ASN A 151 1.09 -2.64 10.14
N ALA A 152 1.38 -3.13 8.94
CA ALA A 152 2.24 -2.43 7.99
C ALA A 152 1.64 -1.09 7.54
N MET A 153 0.34 -1.03 7.25
CA MET A 153 -0.35 0.22 6.93
C MET A 153 -0.32 1.20 8.09
N LYS A 154 -0.58 0.75 9.32
CA LYS A 154 -0.52 1.58 10.52
C LYS A 154 0.87 2.21 10.67
N LYS A 155 1.93 1.42 10.51
CA LYS A 155 3.31 1.94 10.52
C LYS A 155 3.53 2.98 9.43
N LYS A 156 3.09 2.73 8.19
CA LYS A 156 3.22 3.68 7.07
C LYS A 156 2.47 4.99 7.33
N ILE A 157 1.30 4.95 7.98
CA ILE A 157 0.57 6.15 8.37
C ILE A 157 1.38 6.96 9.38
N GLU A 158 1.93 6.32 10.42
CA GLU A 158 2.81 7.00 11.40
C GLU A 158 4.05 7.59 10.73
N ASP A 159 4.72 6.83 9.86
CA ASP A 159 5.86 7.31 9.09
C ASP A 159 5.44 8.49 8.18
N CYS A 160 4.24 8.45 7.60
CA CYS A 160 3.70 9.52 6.76
C CYS A 160 3.34 10.80 7.54
N LYS A 161 2.87 10.67 8.78
CA LYS A 161 2.73 11.81 9.71
C LYS A 161 4.10 12.41 10.05
N GLY A 162 5.08 11.54 10.22
CA GLY A 162 6.47 11.91 10.50
C GLY A 162 7.23 12.45 9.28
N LYS A 163 6.72 12.28 8.06
CA LYS A 163 7.24 12.93 6.85
C LYS A 163 7.05 14.42 7.00
N VAL A 164 8.08 15.05 7.52
CA VAL A 164 8.30 16.47 7.41
C VAL A 164 8.14 16.80 5.93
N SER A 165 7.23 17.72 5.57
CA SER A 165 7.16 18.17 4.19
C SER A 165 8.57 18.58 3.81
N ASP A 166 9.13 17.98 2.75
CA ASP A 166 10.34 18.47 2.09
C ASP A 166 9.98 19.82 1.49
N ALA A 167 9.83 20.80 2.37
CA ALA A 167 9.62 22.17 2.01
C ALA A 167 11.02 22.61 1.57
N GLY A 168 11.38 22.32 0.33
CA GLY A 168 12.72 22.59 -0.18
C GLY A 168 12.95 24.09 -0.33
N ASN A 169 13.18 24.50 -1.57
CA ASN A 169 13.41 25.89 -1.91
C ASN A 169 12.17 26.48 -2.59
N TYR A 170 11.77 27.69 -2.21
CA TYR A 170 10.65 28.41 -2.82
C TYR A 170 11.11 29.70 -3.49
N THR A 171 10.79 29.88 -4.77
CA THR A 171 11.07 31.12 -5.49
C THR A 171 9.92 32.09 -5.31
N VAL A 172 10.19 33.24 -4.68
CA VAL A 172 9.21 34.29 -4.40
C VAL A 172 8.68 34.88 -5.71
N VAL A 173 7.36 35.00 -5.82
CA VAL A 173 6.69 35.64 -6.95
C VAL A 173 6.17 37.03 -6.53
N LYS A 174 5.94 37.91 -7.50
CA LYS A 174 5.36 39.24 -7.25
C LYS A 174 4.03 39.12 -6.52
N GLY A 175 3.93 39.79 -5.35
CA GLY A 175 2.74 39.79 -4.50
C GLY A 175 2.73 38.72 -3.41
N ASP A 176 3.82 37.97 -3.24
CA ASP A 176 3.97 37.06 -2.11
C ASP A 176 4.37 37.79 -0.82
N CYS A 177 3.95 37.20 0.29
CA CYS A 177 4.44 37.53 1.62
C CYS A 177 4.71 36.22 2.37
N LEU A 178 5.56 36.25 3.40
CA LEU A 178 5.93 35.03 4.14
C LEU A 178 4.70 34.28 4.69
N SER A 179 3.66 35.01 5.09
CA SER A 179 2.39 34.43 5.55
C SER A 179 1.63 33.70 4.44
N LYS A 180 1.64 34.22 3.22
CA LYS A 180 0.97 33.59 2.07
C LYS A 180 1.72 32.33 1.63
N ILE A 181 3.06 32.40 1.62
CA ILE A 181 3.92 31.25 1.31
C ILE A 181 3.72 30.13 2.33
N ALA A 182 3.73 30.45 3.63
CA ALA A 182 3.46 29.48 4.69
C ALA A 182 2.04 28.87 4.61
N GLY A 183 1.06 29.64 4.12
CA GLY A 183 -0.32 29.21 3.94
C GLY A 183 -0.55 28.26 2.76
N MET A 184 0.42 28.10 1.85
CA MET A 184 0.28 27.15 0.74
C MET A 184 0.28 25.71 1.27
N SER A 185 -0.67 24.88 0.85
CA SER A 185 -0.76 23.47 1.26
C SER A 185 0.53 22.70 0.96
N LYS A 186 1.17 23.00 -0.17
CA LYS A 186 2.46 22.42 -0.57
C LYS A 186 3.63 22.77 0.36
N ILE A 187 3.52 23.81 1.18
CA ILE A 187 4.58 24.26 2.10
C ILE A 187 4.25 23.80 3.52
N TYR A 188 3.29 24.46 4.17
CA TYR A 188 2.83 24.09 5.51
C TYR A 188 1.31 24.05 5.68
N GLY A 189 0.54 24.61 4.73
CA GLY A 189 -0.92 24.75 4.85
C GLY A 189 -1.39 25.67 5.98
N ASN A 190 -0.48 26.39 6.66
CA ASN A 190 -0.82 27.27 7.78
C ASN A 190 -0.03 28.57 7.72
N SER A 191 -0.74 29.65 7.41
CA SER A 191 -0.21 31.01 7.31
C SER A 191 0.48 31.51 8.56
N ARG A 192 0.15 30.97 9.75
CA ARG A 192 0.77 31.37 11.02
C ARG A 192 2.20 30.87 11.17
N LEU A 193 2.64 29.92 10.35
CA LEU A 193 3.99 29.35 10.38
C LEU A 193 5.04 30.17 9.63
N TRP A 194 4.67 31.35 9.12
CA TRP A 194 5.60 32.29 8.49
C TRP A 194 6.86 32.63 9.30
N PRO A 195 6.86 32.68 10.66
CA PRO A 195 8.07 32.97 11.41
C PRO A 195 9.17 31.93 11.15
N ALA A 196 8.83 30.69 10.80
CA ALA A 196 9.81 29.66 10.50
C ALA A 196 10.58 29.94 9.22
N ILE A 197 9.87 30.42 8.19
CA ILE A 197 10.50 30.85 6.95
C ILE A 197 11.42 32.03 7.22
N TRP A 198 10.98 32.99 8.04
CA TRP A 198 11.82 34.13 8.39
C TRP A 198 13.07 33.72 9.18
N ASP A 199 12.91 32.93 10.24
CA ASP A 199 14.02 32.51 11.10
C ASP A 199 15.09 31.70 10.34
N ALA A 200 14.68 30.91 9.34
CA ALA A 200 15.60 30.17 8.48
C ALA A 200 16.35 31.04 7.47
N ASN A 201 15.80 32.19 7.08
CA ASN A 201 16.34 33.03 6.00
C ASN A 201 16.82 34.42 6.46
N LYS A 202 16.68 34.76 7.75
CA LYS A 202 17.09 36.06 8.30
C LYS A 202 18.57 36.37 8.05
N ASN A 203 19.41 35.34 8.14
CA ASN A 203 20.86 35.43 7.97
C ASN A 203 21.33 35.13 6.53
N GLY A 204 20.42 34.79 5.61
CA GLY A 204 20.79 34.39 4.26
C GLY A 204 19.67 33.63 3.53
N VAL A 205 19.33 34.05 2.32
CA VAL A 205 18.51 33.29 1.36
C VAL A 205 19.40 32.42 0.48
N VAL A 206 18.84 31.39 -0.16
CA VAL A 206 19.60 30.44 -1.00
C VAL A 206 20.14 31.13 -2.26
N SER A 207 19.31 31.97 -2.89
CA SER A 207 19.67 32.74 -4.08
C SER A 207 18.85 34.02 -4.13
N ALA A 208 19.42 35.08 -4.69
CA ALA A 208 18.74 36.35 -4.91
C ALA A 208 19.18 36.95 -6.26
N PRO A 209 18.27 37.66 -6.97
CA PRO A 209 18.63 38.40 -8.18
C PRO A 209 19.70 39.47 -7.92
N PRO A 210 20.40 39.94 -8.97
CA PRO A 210 21.33 41.07 -8.85
C PRO A 210 20.63 42.29 -8.24
N LYS A 211 21.33 43.02 -7.35
CA LYS A 211 20.83 44.22 -6.63
C LYS A 211 19.76 43.97 -5.56
N VAL A 212 19.47 42.71 -5.21
CA VAL A 212 18.56 42.37 -4.10
C VAL A 212 19.38 41.89 -2.89
N ALA A 213 18.96 42.27 -1.68
CA ALA A 213 19.61 41.82 -0.46
C ALA A 213 19.53 40.29 -0.30
N LYS A 214 20.66 39.67 0.07
CA LYS A 214 20.73 38.21 0.33
C LYS A 214 20.25 37.83 1.74
N THR A 215 19.90 38.79 2.58
CA THR A 215 19.44 38.58 3.96
C THR A 215 18.08 39.23 4.15
N ILE A 216 17.23 38.67 5.03
CA ILE A 216 15.88 39.19 5.31
C ILE A 216 15.84 39.71 6.76
N PRO A 217 16.34 40.92 7.05
CA PRO A 217 16.30 41.47 8.40
C PRO A 217 14.88 41.86 8.84
N ASN A 218 14.00 42.21 7.89
CA ASN A 218 12.60 42.53 8.14
C ASN A 218 11.71 41.44 7.53
N PRO A 219 10.88 40.74 8.31
CA PRO A 219 10.02 39.66 7.79
C PRO A 219 8.95 40.14 6.79
N ASN A 220 8.67 41.44 6.73
CA ASN A 220 7.70 41.98 5.78
C ASN A 220 8.33 42.32 4.41
N LEU A 221 9.66 42.18 4.26
CA LEU A 221 10.38 42.61 3.08
C LEU A 221 11.00 41.41 2.37
N ILE A 222 10.26 40.86 1.41
CA ILE A 222 10.74 39.84 0.48
C ILE A 222 10.55 40.34 -0.96
N TYR A 223 11.43 39.89 -1.85
CA TYR A 223 11.49 40.38 -3.22
C TYR A 223 11.29 39.23 -4.22
N PRO A 224 10.63 39.48 -5.36
CA PRO A 224 10.46 38.49 -6.41
C PRO A 224 11.80 37.94 -6.91
N GLY A 225 11.85 36.64 -7.19
CA GLY A 225 13.04 35.93 -7.64
C GLY A 225 13.99 35.50 -6.50
N GLN A 226 13.75 35.90 -5.25
CA GLN A 226 14.47 35.33 -4.11
C GLN A 226 14.09 33.87 -3.93
N VAL A 227 15.08 33.01 -3.70
CA VAL A 227 14.89 31.59 -3.40
C VAL A 227 15.04 31.40 -1.89
N LEU A 228 13.92 31.19 -1.21
CA LEU A 228 13.86 30.99 0.24
C LEU A 228 14.07 29.53 0.58
N LYS A 229 14.87 29.27 1.61
CA LYS A 229 14.96 27.96 2.26
C LYS A 229 13.72 27.77 3.12
N ILE A 230 12.93 26.74 2.86
CA ILE A 230 11.81 26.44 3.73
C ILE A 230 12.27 25.37 4.74
N PRO A 231 12.20 25.61 6.06
CA PRO A 231 12.59 24.57 7.01
C PRO A 231 11.51 23.51 7.14
N ALA A 232 11.90 22.25 7.17
CA ALA A 232 10.98 21.18 7.52
C ALA A 232 10.66 21.26 9.03
N LEU A 233 9.37 21.40 9.40
CA LEU A 233 8.95 21.54 10.80
C LEU A 233 8.23 20.29 11.30
N THR A 234 8.66 19.79 12.46
CA THR A 234 7.91 18.81 13.26
C THR A 234 6.67 19.46 13.88
N ASP A 235 5.69 18.67 14.33
CA ASP A 235 4.45 19.21 14.89
C ASP A 235 4.66 20.00 16.19
N ALA A 236 5.66 19.62 17.00
CA ALA A 236 6.07 20.40 18.16
C ALA A 236 6.58 21.79 17.75
N GLN A 237 7.44 21.85 16.72
CA GLN A 237 7.96 23.11 16.19
C GLN A 237 6.85 23.95 15.55
N LYS A 238 5.88 23.34 14.83
CA LYS A 238 4.74 24.07 14.28
C LYS A 238 3.95 24.81 15.37
N LYS A 239 3.63 24.14 16.49
CA LYS A 239 2.93 24.76 17.62
C LYS A 239 3.72 25.92 18.22
N GLU A 240 5.03 25.75 18.39
CA GLU A 240 5.92 26.81 18.87
C GLU A 240 5.89 28.02 17.94
N MET A 241 6.08 27.81 16.63
CA MET A 241 6.10 28.89 15.65
C MET A 241 4.74 29.58 15.49
N GLU A 242 3.65 28.84 15.63
CA GLU A 242 2.29 29.37 15.65
C GLU A 242 2.03 30.29 16.85
N SER A 243 2.63 29.97 18.01
CA SER A 243 2.60 30.83 19.20
C SER A 243 3.47 32.09 19.00
N LYS A 244 4.66 31.97 18.42
CA LYS A 244 5.51 33.14 18.10
C LYS A 244 4.82 34.09 17.13
N SER A 245 4.08 33.57 16.17
CA SER A 245 3.30 34.36 15.21
C SER A 245 2.27 35.29 15.88
N SER A 246 1.62 34.85 16.95
CA SER A 246 0.67 35.69 17.70
C SER A 246 1.39 36.81 18.45
N MET A 247 2.59 36.57 18.98
CA MET A 247 3.43 37.55 19.65
C MET A 247 3.85 38.70 18.71
N TYR A 248 4.21 38.38 17.46
CA TYR A 248 4.52 39.39 16.43
C TYR A 248 3.29 40.24 16.03
N LYS A 249 2.06 39.69 16.10
CA LYS A 249 0.83 40.47 15.89
C LYS A 249 0.48 41.36 17.09
N GLY A 250 0.70 40.88 18.32
CA GLY A 250 0.41 41.62 19.55
C GLY A 250 1.30 42.86 19.75
N THR A 251 2.58 42.76 19.40
CA THR A 251 3.52 43.90 19.42
C THR A 251 3.17 44.98 18.38
N LYS A 252 2.58 44.60 17.24
CA LYS A 252 2.07 45.54 16.22
C LYS A 252 0.94 46.42 16.76
N LYS A 253 -0.02 45.86 17.52
CA LYS A 253 -1.10 46.64 18.18
C LYS A 253 -0.57 47.67 19.19
N LYS A 254 0.42 47.30 20.01
CA LYS A 254 1.05 48.21 21.00
C LYS A 254 1.86 49.35 20.37
N ARG A 255 2.45 49.16 19.19
CA ARG A 255 3.19 50.20 18.47
C ARG A 255 2.28 51.18 17.74
N VAL A 256 1.20 50.69 17.13
CA VAL A 256 0.20 51.56 16.45
C VAL A 256 -0.58 52.40 17.47
N SER A 257 -0.83 51.90 18.68
CA SER A 257 -1.46 52.70 19.75
C SER A 257 -0.53 53.75 20.39
N LYS A 258 0.78 53.71 20.13
CA LYS A 258 1.76 54.66 20.71
C LYS A 258 2.11 55.82 19.76
N SER A 259 1.76 55.74 18.47
CA SER A 259 2.03 56.82 17.50
C SER A 259 0.90 57.83 17.33
N THR A 260 -0.15 57.78 18.16
CA THR A 260 -1.33 58.66 18.09
C THR A 260 -1.37 59.74 19.18
N THR A 261 -0.24 60.06 19.84
CA THR A 261 -0.19 61.12 20.85
C THR A 261 1.08 61.95 20.71
N THR A 262 1.00 62.97 19.85
CA THR A 262 1.85 64.19 19.65
C THR A 262 1.87 64.41 18.13
N THR A 263 1.20 65.40 17.54
CA THR A 263 1.22 66.84 17.81
C THR A 263 -0.01 67.47 17.14
N ASP A 264 -0.82 68.20 17.91
CA ASP A 264 -1.91 69.03 17.37
C ASP A 264 -1.64 70.48 17.80
N THR A 265 -0.77 71.19 17.04
CA THR A 265 -0.58 72.63 17.21
C THR A 265 -1.71 73.34 16.48
N LYS A 266 -2.76 73.59 17.26
CA LYS A 266 -3.97 74.35 16.97
C LYS A 266 -3.68 75.67 16.24
N LYS A 267 -4.06 75.77 14.95
CA LYS A 267 -4.27 77.05 14.27
C LYS A 267 -5.73 77.46 14.50
N THR A 268 -5.97 78.43 15.38
CA THR A 268 -7.29 79.02 15.58
C THR A 268 -7.28 80.43 14.99
N GLU A 269 -8.00 80.61 13.89
CA GLU A 269 -8.44 81.91 13.40
C GLU A 269 -9.35 82.57 14.45
N VAL A 270 -9.08 83.83 14.77
CA VAL A 270 -10.07 84.74 15.38
C VAL A 270 -10.09 86.02 14.54
N LYS A 271 -11.22 86.26 13.89
CA LYS A 271 -11.57 87.55 13.28
C LYS A 271 -11.74 88.61 14.38
N LYS A 272 -11.15 89.79 14.19
CA LYS A 272 -11.71 91.07 14.65
C LYS A 272 -11.53 92.13 13.56
N VAL A 273 -12.65 92.77 13.23
CA VAL A 273 -12.83 93.85 12.27
C VAL A 273 -12.77 95.19 13.01
N ASP A 274 -12.22 96.21 12.34
CA ASP A 274 -12.33 97.66 12.56
C ASP A 274 -11.76 98.24 13.87
N THR A 275 -11.23 99.46 13.95
CA THR A 275 -11.30 100.66 13.08
C THR A 275 -10.17 101.63 13.50
N THR A 276 -9.95 102.65 12.66
CA THR A 276 -9.48 104.02 12.99
C THR A 276 -7.99 104.35 13.24
N LYS A 277 -7.38 104.95 12.19
CA LYS A 277 -7.05 106.39 12.01
C LYS A 277 -6.09 107.10 13.00
N LYS A 278 -5.22 107.93 12.38
CA LYS A 278 -4.36 109.03 12.88
C LYS A 278 -3.04 108.57 13.53
N LYS A 279 -1.89 109.15 13.19
CA LYS A 279 -1.58 110.43 12.57
C LYS A 279 -0.23 110.33 11.86
#